data_AF-A0A3C1S4F3-F1
#
_entry.id   AF-A0A3C1S4F3-F1
#
_cell.length_a   1.000
_cell.length_b   1.000
_cell.length_c   1.000
_cell.angle_alpha   90.00
_cell.angle_beta   90.00
_cell.angle_gamma   90.00
#
_symmetry.space_group_name_H-M   'P 1'
#
loop_
_entity.id
_entity.type
_entity.pdbx_description
1 polymer ?
#
loop_
_entity_poly.entity_id
_entity_poly.type
_entity_poly.pdbx_seq_one_letter_code
_entity_poly.pdbx_strand_id
1 'polypeptide(L)'
;VEKDEDDNKDSDDKAVLKDVRDFLEAARDGKKYSDISPDAKFFILGLSPNAARVSVRFWHISTVGDFKENIGQHFKDLQINRQFDNEPEFPSIWRLLRETAVLKKTDNISPLLSGALTRSIMTGELYPISLLSAVINRIRADHSINYLRAAMIKAYLTRKFRINKNTAMEVGMSLDKDSTNTAYRMGRLFAVLEKAQEDAHKPNKLNRTIKDSYYSSASAAPGVVFPHLLKLAQNHIQKIRKEKVEYGISVDKRIGEILQGVKVFPAHLPLEDQGLFSLGYYHQRSDFYKKTDSKEELSNE
;
A
#
# COMPACT_ATOMS: atom_id res chain seq x y z
N VAL A 1 50.50 23.69 -17.19
CA VAL A 1 49.60 24.47 -16.31
C VAL A 1 48.15 24.31 -16.74
N GLU A 2 47.70 24.75 -17.93
CA GLU A 2 46.30 24.49 -18.36
C GLU A 2 45.99 23.03 -18.73
N LYS A 3 46.97 22.22 -19.16
CA LYS A 3 46.76 20.79 -19.43
C LYS A 3 46.65 19.92 -18.18
N ASP A 4 47.25 20.36 -17.08
CA ASP A 4 47.32 19.56 -15.84
C ASP A 4 46.06 19.72 -14.98
N GLU A 5 45.30 20.80 -15.17
CA GLU A 5 44.02 21.03 -14.49
C GLU A 5 42.85 20.25 -15.12
N ASP A 6 42.85 20.05 -16.44
CA ASP A 6 41.81 19.28 -17.15
C ASP A 6 41.96 17.76 -16.91
N ASP A 7 43.18 17.22 -16.91
CA ASP A 7 43.42 15.78 -16.66
C ASP A 7 43.10 15.38 -15.21
N ASN A 8 43.29 16.28 -14.23
CA ASN A 8 42.95 16.02 -12.82
C ASN A 8 41.43 16.04 -12.59
N LYS A 9 40.70 16.94 -13.26
CA LYS A 9 39.23 17.03 -13.20
C LYS A 9 38.57 15.77 -13.77
N ASP A 10 39.11 15.28 -14.89
CA ASP A 10 38.61 14.10 -15.59
C ASP A 10 38.87 12.79 -14.81
N SER A 11 39.90 12.77 -13.95
CA SER A 11 40.20 11.69 -13.01
C SER A 11 39.26 11.70 -11.79
N ASP A 12 39.05 12.87 -11.19
CA ASP A 12 38.15 13.03 -10.04
C ASP A 12 36.69 12.73 -10.41
N ASP A 13 36.22 13.18 -11.58
CA ASP A 13 34.88 12.87 -12.07
C ASP A 13 34.69 11.37 -12.33
N LYS A 14 35.72 10.66 -12.81
CA LYS A 14 35.67 9.19 -12.99
C LYS A 14 35.63 8.44 -11.67
N ALA A 15 36.35 8.91 -10.64
CA ALA A 15 36.30 8.34 -9.29
C ALA A 15 34.90 8.53 -8.68
N VAL A 16 34.35 9.75 -8.73
CA VAL A 16 33.00 10.06 -8.24
C VAL A 16 31.93 9.24 -8.99
N LEU A 17 32.04 9.07 -10.30
CA LEU A 17 31.10 8.25 -11.08
C LEU A 17 31.16 6.77 -10.70
N LYS A 18 32.36 6.24 -10.44
CA LYS A 18 32.54 4.87 -9.96
C LYS A 18 31.90 4.72 -8.58
N ASP A 19 32.13 5.66 -7.68
CA ASP A 19 31.55 5.64 -6.34
C ASP A 19 30.03 5.68 -6.41
N VAL A 20 29.44 6.56 -7.23
CA VAL A 20 27.98 6.65 -7.44
C VAL A 20 27.43 5.34 -7.99
N ARG A 21 28.13 4.71 -8.94
CA ARG A 21 27.73 3.42 -9.49
C ARG A 21 27.75 2.34 -8.40
N ASP A 22 28.83 2.23 -7.65
CA ASP A 22 28.98 1.23 -6.59
C ASP A 22 27.94 1.47 -5.47
N PHE A 23 27.60 2.73 -5.17
CA PHE A 23 26.48 3.08 -4.29
C PHE A 23 25.13 2.60 -4.83
N LEU A 24 24.84 2.80 -6.12
CA LEU A 24 23.59 2.34 -6.74
C LEU A 24 23.51 0.81 -6.79
N GLU A 25 24.63 0.12 -7.05
CA GLU A 25 24.72 -1.33 -7.03
C GLU A 25 24.56 -1.89 -5.61
N ALA A 26 25.19 -1.26 -4.61
CA ALA A 26 25.00 -1.60 -3.21
C ALA A 26 23.56 -1.34 -2.74
N ALA A 27 22.96 -0.20 -3.12
CA ALA A 27 21.57 0.12 -2.80
C ALA A 27 20.59 -0.88 -3.43
N ARG A 28 20.85 -1.32 -4.68
CA ARG A 28 20.08 -2.39 -5.33
C ARG A 28 20.16 -3.70 -4.55
N ASP A 29 21.34 -4.02 -4.03
CA ASP A 29 21.61 -5.26 -3.28
C ASP A 29 21.29 -5.14 -1.77
N GLY A 30 20.77 -3.99 -1.32
CA GLY A 30 20.47 -3.72 0.09
C GLY A 30 21.69 -3.57 1.00
N LYS A 31 22.88 -3.35 0.42
CA LYS A 31 24.16 -3.19 1.13
C LYS A 31 24.44 -1.71 1.41
N LYS A 32 25.10 -1.44 2.53
CA LYS A 32 25.56 -0.10 2.89
C LYS A 32 26.86 0.19 2.14
N TYR A 33 26.84 1.17 1.24
CA TYR A 33 28.06 1.75 0.67
C TYR A 33 28.54 2.88 1.58
N SER A 34 29.78 2.81 2.06
CA SER A 34 30.33 3.70 3.09
C SER A 34 31.11 4.90 2.54
N ASP A 35 31.43 4.90 1.25
CA ASP A 35 32.56 5.72 0.77
C ASP A 35 32.13 7.02 0.06
N ILE A 36 30.82 7.25 -0.13
CA ILE A 36 30.32 8.53 -0.66
C ILE A 36 29.98 9.51 0.46
N SER A 37 30.55 10.71 0.35
CA SER A 37 30.16 11.87 1.14
C SER A 37 28.66 12.17 1.00
N PRO A 38 27.91 12.31 2.09
CA PRO A 38 26.50 12.73 2.05
C PRO A 38 26.28 14.05 1.30
N ASP A 39 27.25 14.96 1.34
CA ASP A 39 27.17 16.29 0.70
C ASP A 39 27.50 16.26 -0.81
N ALA A 40 27.91 15.10 -1.34
CA ALA A 40 28.19 14.95 -2.76
C ALA A 40 26.93 15.28 -3.58
N LYS A 41 27.07 16.18 -4.56
CA LYS A 41 25.94 16.60 -5.41
C LYS A 41 25.45 15.43 -6.23
N PHE A 42 24.13 15.24 -6.23
CA PHE A 42 23.43 14.23 -7.00
C PHE A 42 22.49 14.90 -8.00
N PHE A 43 22.66 14.59 -9.28
CA PHE A 43 21.92 15.21 -10.37
C PHE A 43 20.96 14.22 -11.00
N ILE A 44 19.67 14.58 -11.07
CA ILE A 44 18.62 13.72 -11.62
C ILE A 44 18.02 14.39 -12.84
N LEU A 45 18.18 13.73 -13.98
CA LEU A 45 17.62 14.17 -15.26
C LEU A 45 16.59 13.15 -15.76
N GLY A 46 15.32 13.51 -15.75
CA GLY A 46 14.25 12.72 -16.33
C GLY A 46 14.08 13.06 -17.81
N LEU A 47 14.29 12.09 -18.69
CA LEU A 47 14.16 12.25 -20.13
C LEU A 47 13.00 11.43 -20.67
N SER A 48 12.30 11.93 -21.67
CA SER A 48 11.36 11.14 -22.47
C SER A 48 11.62 11.30 -23.96
N PRO A 49 11.58 10.22 -24.73
CA PRO A 49 11.65 10.31 -26.19
C PRO A 49 10.41 11.03 -26.73
N ASN A 50 10.62 11.88 -27.73
CA ASN A 50 9.60 12.56 -28.52
C ASN A 50 10.01 12.51 -29.99
N ALA A 51 9.74 11.36 -30.63
CA ALA A 51 10.21 11.05 -31.99
C ALA A 51 11.72 11.32 -32.13
N ALA A 52 12.12 12.33 -32.92
CA ALA A 52 13.51 12.71 -33.15
C ALA A 52 14.11 13.64 -32.06
N ARG A 53 13.35 13.98 -31.02
CA ARG A 53 13.79 14.88 -29.93
C ARG A 53 13.74 14.18 -28.59
N VAL A 54 14.61 14.59 -27.68
CA VAL A 54 14.51 14.22 -26.26
C VAL A 54 13.89 15.39 -25.51
N SER A 55 12.80 15.12 -24.78
CA SER A 55 12.17 16.13 -23.93
C SER A 55 12.63 15.94 -22.49
N VAL A 56 13.11 17.02 -21.86
CA VAL A 56 13.42 17.04 -20.43
C VAL A 56 12.10 17.08 -19.67
N ARG A 57 11.80 16.03 -18.91
CA ARG A 57 10.58 15.89 -18.09
C ARG A 57 10.76 16.53 -16.73
N PHE A 58 11.94 16.37 -16.14
CA PHE A 58 12.31 17.05 -14.91
C PHE A 58 13.82 17.10 -14.77
N TRP A 59 14.29 18.11 -14.04
CA TRP A 59 15.67 18.29 -13.62
C TRP A 59 15.66 18.59 -12.13
N HIS A 60 16.44 17.86 -11.36
CA HIS A 60 16.53 18.04 -9.91
C HIS A 60 17.99 17.89 -9.46
N ILE A 61 18.42 18.83 -8.64
CA ILE A 61 19.74 18.83 -8.01
C ILE A 61 19.51 18.58 -6.53
N SER A 62 20.20 17.58 -5.99
CA SER A 62 20.11 17.15 -4.60
C SER A 62 21.50 16.74 -4.11
N THR A 63 21.57 16.12 -2.95
CA THR A 63 22.78 15.47 -2.43
C THR A 63 22.56 13.97 -2.32
N VAL A 64 23.64 13.19 -2.20
CA VAL A 64 23.52 11.75 -1.96
C VAL A 64 22.87 11.47 -0.60
N GLY A 65 23.09 12.33 0.39
CA GLY A 65 22.43 12.29 1.70
C GLY A 65 20.92 12.42 1.59
N ASP A 66 20.43 13.47 0.94
CA ASP A 66 19.00 13.71 0.72
C ASP A 66 18.35 12.56 -0.06
N PHE A 67 19.01 12.09 -1.11
CA PHE A 67 18.52 10.99 -1.94
C PHE A 67 18.34 9.71 -1.10
N LYS A 68 19.34 9.36 -0.30
CA LYS A 68 19.30 8.20 0.61
C LYS A 68 18.17 8.34 1.63
N GLU A 69 17.99 9.51 2.22
CA GLU A 69 16.92 9.78 3.17
C GLU A 69 15.54 9.62 2.52
N ASN A 70 15.34 10.20 1.32
CA ASN A 70 14.09 10.13 0.58
C ASN A 70 13.72 8.69 0.18
N ILE A 71 14.70 7.90 -0.28
CA ILE A 71 14.52 6.47 -0.60
C ILE A 71 14.23 5.66 0.67
N GLY A 72 14.98 5.90 1.75
CA GLY A 72 14.73 5.24 3.02
C GLY A 72 13.32 5.54 3.55
N GLN A 73 12.89 6.79 3.44
CA GLN A 73 11.56 7.21 3.85
C GLN A 73 10.46 6.62 2.95
N HIS A 74 10.69 6.49 1.63
CA HIS A 74 9.77 5.78 0.72
C HIS A 74 9.49 4.35 1.19
N PHE A 75 10.53 3.60 1.55
CA PHE A 75 10.34 2.23 2.01
C PHE A 75 9.68 2.17 3.39
N LYS A 76 10.04 3.05 4.33
CA LYS A 76 9.33 3.18 5.62
C LYS A 76 7.84 3.48 5.42
N ASP A 77 7.50 4.35 4.47
CA ASP A 77 6.12 4.69 4.14
C ASP A 77 5.35 3.45 3.63
N LEU A 78 6.00 2.59 2.83
CA LEU A 78 5.42 1.36 2.27
C LEU A 78 5.28 0.21 3.26
N GLN A 79 6.06 0.20 4.35
CA GLN A 79 6.09 -0.93 5.27
C GLN A 79 4.67 -1.29 5.76
N ILE A 80 4.25 -2.53 5.58
CA ILE A 80 3.00 -3.07 6.08
C ILE A 80 3.18 -4.58 6.25
N ASN A 81 2.40 -5.23 7.11
CA ASN A 81 2.45 -6.69 7.21
C ASN A 81 2.25 -7.33 5.82
N ARG A 82 3.21 -8.16 5.41
CA ARG A 82 3.08 -9.00 4.21
C ARG A 82 2.00 -10.06 4.41
N GLN A 83 1.39 -10.47 3.32
CA GLN A 83 0.44 -11.57 3.28
C GLN A 83 1.16 -12.91 3.11
N PHE A 84 2.27 -12.93 2.39
CA PHE A 84 3.07 -14.14 2.14
C PHE A 84 4.56 -13.86 2.30
N ASP A 85 5.34 -14.85 2.74
CA ASP A 85 6.78 -14.69 2.99
C ASP A 85 7.60 -14.38 1.72
N ASN A 86 7.12 -14.81 0.56
CA ASN A 86 7.75 -14.56 -0.74
C ASN A 86 7.51 -13.14 -1.27
N GLU A 87 6.73 -12.30 -0.57
CA GLU A 87 6.50 -10.92 -0.97
C GLU A 87 7.73 -10.04 -0.65
N PRO A 88 8.10 -9.11 -1.56
CA PRO A 88 9.30 -8.31 -1.40
C PRO A 88 9.17 -7.30 -0.28
N GLU A 89 10.17 -7.22 0.59
CA GLU A 89 10.27 -6.17 1.61
C GLU A 89 10.49 -4.79 0.98
N PHE A 90 11.34 -4.72 -0.06
CA PHE A 90 11.65 -3.49 -0.80
C PHE A 90 11.17 -3.62 -2.26
N PRO A 91 9.88 -3.39 -2.55
CA PRO A 91 9.37 -3.52 -3.91
C PRO A 91 9.94 -2.43 -4.82
N SER A 92 10.45 -2.81 -5.99
CA SER A 92 10.86 -1.87 -7.04
C SER A 92 9.69 -0.99 -7.50
N ILE A 93 9.99 0.24 -7.96
CA ILE A 93 9.00 1.16 -8.56
C ILE A 93 8.17 0.48 -9.66
N TRP A 94 8.81 -0.35 -10.51
CA TRP A 94 8.12 -1.08 -11.57
C TRP A 94 7.06 -2.06 -11.03
N ARG A 95 7.38 -2.82 -9.97
CA ARG A 95 6.41 -3.72 -9.31
C ARG A 95 5.22 -2.94 -8.74
N LEU A 96 5.46 -1.78 -8.14
CA LEU A 96 4.40 -0.89 -7.63
C LEU A 96 3.50 -0.39 -8.78
N LEU A 97 4.09 0.15 -9.84
CA LEU A 97 3.36 0.66 -11.01
C LEU A 97 2.53 -0.42 -11.70
N ARG A 98 3.05 -1.65 -11.78
CA ARG A 98 2.34 -2.78 -12.37
C ARG A 98 1.03 -3.11 -11.65
N GLU A 99 0.91 -2.81 -10.35
CA GLU A 99 -0.33 -2.99 -9.59
C GLU A 99 -1.42 -1.97 -9.93
N THR A 100 -1.06 -0.86 -10.57
CA THR A 100 -1.98 0.16 -11.07
C THR A 100 -2.52 -0.16 -12.47
N ALA A 101 -1.86 -1.07 -13.19
CA ALA A 101 -2.16 -1.39 -14.58
C ALA A 101 -3.26 -2.45 -14.72
N VAL A 102 -4.08 -2.30 -15.76
CA VAL A 102 -5.09 -3.31 -16.13
C VAL A 102 -4.41 -4.64 -16.44
N LEU A 103 -4.87 -5.72 -15.80
CA LEU A 103 -4.30 -7.07 -15.90
C LEU A 103 -2.80 -7.15 -15.59
N LYS A 104 -2.23 -6.17 -14.88
CA LYS A 104 -0.79 -6.08 -14.59
C LYS A 104 0.09 -6.11 -15.86
N LYS A 105 -0.44 -5.66 -17.01
CA LYS A 105 0.31 -5.55 -18.27
C LYS A 105 1.11 -4.25 -18.29
N THR A 106 2.38 -4.33 -18.68
CA THR A 106 3.30 -3.18 -18.68
C THR A 106 2.80 -2.05 -19.58
N ASP A 107 2.21 -2.38 -20.73
CA ASP A 107 1.71 -1.39 -21.70
C ASP A 107 0.55 -0.55 -21.15
N ASN A 108 -0.10 -1.01 -20.08
CA ASN A 108 -1.18 -0.30 -19.40
C ASN A 108 -0.70 0.59 -18.26
N ILE A 109 0.61 0.65 -17.99
CA ILE A 109 1.18 1.56 -16.98
C ILE A 109 1.19 2.98 -17.56
N SER A 110 0.58 3.93 -16.85
CA SER A 110 0.59 5.34 -17.25
C SER A 110 2.01 5.92 -17.16
N PRO A 111 2.59 6.41 -18.28
CA PRO A 111 3.90 7.07 -18.25
C PRO A 111 3.92 8.31 -17.37
N LEU A 112 2.80 9.04 -17.31
CA LEU A 112 2.65 10.22 -16.45
C LEU A 112 2.72 9.85 -14.96
N LEU A 113 2.02 8.78 -14.56
CA LEU A 113 2.08 8.28 -13.19
C LEU A 113 3.48 7.78 -12.85
N SER A 114 4.13 7.06 -13.77
CA SER A 114 5.50 6.57 -13.60
C SER A 114 6.49 7.70 -13.31
N GLY A 115 6.47 8.76 -14.13
CA GLY A 115 7.32 9.92 -13.94
C GLY A 115 7.03 10.66 -12.64
N ALA A 116 5.75 10.91 -12.33
CA ALA A 116 5.34 11.64 -11.12
C ALA A 116 5.67 10.86 -9.84
N LEU A 117 5.44 9.54 -9.81
CA LEU A 117 5.79 8.68 -8.68
C LEU A 117 7.30 8.66 -8.47
N THR A 118 8.08 8.44 -9.53
CA THR A 118 9.54 8.42 -9.46
C THR A 118 10.08 9.74 -8.92
N ARG A 119 9.59 10.88 -9.44
CA ARG A 119 9.96 12.20 -8.92
C ARG A 119 9.64 12.33 -7.43
N SER A 120 8.43 11.95 -7.00
CA SER A 120 8.03 12.05 -5.58
C SER A 120 8.91 11.18 -4.66
N ILE A 121 9.35 10.02 -5.16
CA ILE A 121 10.28 9.15 -4.44
C ILE A 121 11.65 9.82 -4.31
N MET A 122 12.20 10.36 -5.40
CA MET A 122 13.55 10.94 -5.38
C MET A 122 13.63 12.27 -4.60
N THR A 123 12.57 13.07 -4.66
CA THR A 123 12.52 14.43 -4.08
C THR A 123 11.93 14.47 -2.68
N GLY A 124 11.31 13.39 -2.21
CA GLY A 124 10.60 13.36 -0.93
C GLY A 124 9.25 14.09 -0.94
N GLU A 125 8.83 14.65 -2.08
CA GLU A 125 7.54 15.33 -2.24
C GLU A 125 6.35 14.37 -2.00
N LEU A 126 5.15 14.97 -1.86
CA LEU A 126 3.89 14.25 -1.82
C LEU A 126 3.75 13.33 -3.04
N TYR A 127 3.29 12.10 -2.81
CA TYR A 127 2.89 11.25 -3.94
C TYR A 127 1.75 11.89 -4.73
N PRO A 128 1.69 11.67 -6.05
CA PRO A 128 0.64 12.25 -6.85
C PRO A 128 -0.71 11.63 -6.47
N ILE A 129 -1.76 12.44 -6.41
CA ILE A 129 -3.14 11.96 -6.14
C ILE A 129 -3.60 10.89 -7.15
N SER A 130 -3.04 10.92 -8.36
CA SER A 130 -3.27 9.91 -9.39
C SER A 130 -2.78 8.51 -8.98
N LEU A 131 -1.80 8.38 -8.06
CA LEU A 131 -1.39 7.10 -7.50
C LEU A 131 -2.53 6.47 -6.70
N LEU A 132 -3.06 7.22 -5.72
CA LEU A 132 -4.15 6.72 -4.87
C LEU A 132 -5.39 6.41 -5.71
N SER A 133 -5.76 7.32 -6.62
CA SER A 133 -6.89 7.12 -7.53
C SER A 133 -6.71 5.86 -8.40
N ALA A 134 -5.53 5.65 -8.99
CA ALA A 134 -5.27 4.48 -9.82
C ALA A 134 -5.36 3.17 -9.01
N VAL A 135 -4.78 3.12 -7.81
CA VAL A 135 -4.84 1.93 -6.96
C VAL A 135 -6.28 1.63 -6.53
N ILE A 136 -7.03 2.62 -6.04
CA ILE A 136 -8.43 2.44 -5.62
C ILE A 136 -9.32 2.01 -6.78
N ASN A 137 -9.20 2.64 -7.94
CA ASN A 137 -9.95 2.24 -9.13
C ASN A 137 -9.61 0.82 -9.55
N ARG A 138 -8.34 0.42 -9.42
CA ARG A 138 -7.91 -0.93 -9.78
C ARG A 138 -8.49 -1.98 -8.83
N ILE A 139 -8.46 -1.72 -7.53
CA ILE A 139 -9.13 -2.53 -6.50
C ILE A 139 -10.64 -2.63 -6.78
N ARG A 140 -11.32 -1.53 -7.11
CA ARG A 140 -12.77 -1.55 -7.39
C ARG A 140 -13.13 -2.41 -8.59
N ALA A 141 -12.23 -2.52 -9.56
CA ALA A 141 -12.51 -3.19 -10.81
C ALA A 141 -11.98 -4.63 -10.89
N ASP A 142 -11.13 -5.08 -9.96
CA ASP A 142 -10.73 -6.50 -9.85
C ASP A 142 -10.93 -7.10 -8.45
N HIS A 143 -11.44 -6.31 -7.51
CA HIS A 143 -11.71 -6.65 -6.11
C HIS A 143 -10.46 -7.12 -5.33
N SER A 144 -9.24 -6.92 -5.82
CA SER A 144 -8.03 -7.44 -5.17
C SER A 144 -7.32 -6.36 -4.34
N ILE A 145 -7.26 -6.55 -3.02
CA ILE A 145 -6.39 -5.77 -2.11
C ILE A 145 -5.23 -6.66 -1.68
N ASN A 146 -4.16 -6.64 -2.47
CA ASN A 146 -2.92 -7.35 -2.16
C ASN A 146 -1.95 -6.46 -1.34
N TYR A 147 -0.86 -7.08 -0.88
CA TYR A 147 0.21 -6.41 -0.13
C TYR A 147 0.70 -5.12 -0.78
N LEU A 148 1.07 -5.15 -2.06
CA LEU A 148 1.64 -3.98 -2.74
C LEU A 148 0.63 -2.83 -2.87
N ARG A 149 -0.65 -3.13 -3.12
CA ARG A 149 -1.71 -2.11 -3.16
C ARG A 149 -1.97 -1.52 -1.79
N ALA A 150 -2.03 -2.35 -0.75
CA ALA A 150 -2.17 -1.88 0.63
C ALA A 150 -0.95 -1.02 1.04
N ALA A 151 0.27 -1.47 0.72
CA ALA A 151 1.50 -0.72 0.95
C ALA A 151 1.48 0.66 0.27
N MET A 152 1.07 0.73 -1.01
CA MET A 152 0.98 2.02 -1.72
C MET A 152 -0.06 2.97 -1.12
N ILE A 153 -1.23 2.46 -0.71
CA ILE A 153 -2.25 3.28 -0.04
C ILE A 153 -1.71 3.79 1.30
N LYS A 154 -1.10 2.91 2.10
CA LYS A 154 -0.47 3.29 3.37
C LYS A 154 0.61 4.35 3.16
N ALA A 155 1.48 4.15 2.16
CA ALA A 155 2.56 5.09 1.86
C ALA A 155 2.03 6.45 1.45
N TYR A 156 0.99 6.49 0.62
CA TYR A 156 0.32 7.73 0.24
C TYR A 156 -0.20 8.50 1.46
N LEU A 157 -0.99 7.83 2.31
CA LEU A 157 -1.61 8.45 3.47
C LEU A 157 -0.58 8.88 4.51
N THR A 158 0.34 7.99 4.87
CA THR A 158 1.40 8.23 5.87
C THR A 158 2.27 9.42 5.45
N ARG A 159 2.71 9.45 4.18
CA ARG A 159 3.50 10.57 3.66
C ARG A 159 2.72 11.88 3.69
N LYS A 160 1.46 11.86 3.28
CA LYS A 160 0.58 13.03 3.31
C LYS A 160 0.42 13.57 4.74
N PHE A 161 0.15 12.69 5.69
CA PHE A 161 -0.02 13.07 7.10
C PHE A 161 1.27 13.59 7.74
N ARG A 162 2.41 12.94 7.46
CA ARG A 162 3.73 13.43 7.90
C ARG A 162 4.01 14.84 7.39
N ILE A 163 3.90 15.07 6.07
CA ILE A 163 4.21 16.37 5.46
C ILE A 163 3.26 17.47 5.98
N ASN A 164 1.98 17.13 6.19
CA ASN A 164 0.99 18.06 6.73
C ASN A 164 1.02 18.18 8.27
N LYS A 165 2.00 17.57 8.94
CA LYS A 165 2.16 17.57 10.42
C LYS A 165 0.93 17.06 11.18
N ASN A 166 0.22 16.09 10.61
CA ASN A 166 -0.96 15.47 11.21
C ASN A 166 -0.68 14.01 11.62
N THR A 167 0.24 13.83 12.56
CA THR A 167 0.72 12.50 13.00
C THR A 167 -0.36 11.65 13.69
N ALA A 168 -1.43 12.27 14.19
CA ALA A 168 -2.55 11.57 14.83
C ALA A 168 -3.34 10.65 13.87
N MET A 169 -3.16 10.80 12.55
CA MET A 169 -3.82 9.98 11.53
C MET A 169 -2.90 8.95 10.87
N GLU A 170 -1.67 8.78 11.35
CA GLU A 170 -0.75 7.79 10.77
C GLU A 170 -1.31 6.37 10.85
N VAL A 171 -1.18 5.64 9.74
CA VAL A 171 -1.65 4.25 9.66
C VAL A 171 -0.50 3.31 10.05
N GLY A 172 -0.71 2.53 11.11
CA GLY A 172 0.27 1.56 11.60
C GLY A 172 0.52 0.38 10.66
N MET A 173 1.40 -0.53 11.09
CA MET A 173 1.81 -1.73 10.36
C MET A 173 0.74 -2.85 10.35
N SER A 174 -0.15 -2.84 11.34
CA SER A 174 -1.03 -3.94 11.70
C SER A 174 -2.42 -3.45 12.08
N LEU A 175 -3.29 -4.40 12.42
CA LEU A 175 -4.64 -4.12 12.86
C LEU A 175 -4.66 -3.27 14.13
N ASP A 176 -5.01 -2.01 13.97
CA ASP A 176 -5.43 -1.13 15.07
C ASP A 176 -6.91 -1.38 15.38
N LYS A 177 -7.22 -1.89 16.57
CA LYS A 177 -8.60 -2.12 17.00
C LYS A 177 -9.26 -0.88 17.60
N ASP A 178 -8.46 0.05 18.10
CA ASP A 178 -8.88 1.23 18.83
C ASP A 178 -9.08 2.44 17.91
N SER A 179 -8.63 2.35 16.66
CA SER A 179 -8.86 3.35 15.61
C SER A 179 -10.28 3.89 15.64
N THR A 180 -10.44 5.21 15.74
CA THR A 180 -11.73 5.91 15.74
C THR A 180 -12.18 6.33 14.34
N ASN A 181 -11.35 6.12 13.32
CA ASN A 181 -11.67 6.48 11.95
C ASN A 181 -12.79 5.59 11.38
N THR A 182 -13.90 6.21 11.01
CA THR A 182 -15.09 5.51 10.49
C THR A 182 -14.77 4.68 9.26
N ALA A 183 -13.99 5.20 8.30
CA ALA A 183 -13.71 4.50 7.05
C ALA A 183 -12.87 3.23 7.30
N TYR A 184 -11.84 3.33 8.15
CA TYR A 184 -11.04 2.20 8.58
C TYR A 184 -11.89 1.13 9.30
N ARG A 185 -12.79 1.54 10.20
CA ARG A 185 -13.76 0.65 10.86
C ARG A 185 -14.69 -0.04 9.85
N MET A 186 -15.18 0.68 8.85
CA MET A 186 -16.02 0.09 7.79
C MET A 186 -15.26 -0.96 6.98
N GLY A 187 -13.97 -0.71 6.70
CA GLY A 187 -13.09 -1.71 6.10
C GLY A 187 -12.96 -2.97 6.94
N ARG A 188 -12.69 -2.82 8.25
CA ARG A 188 -12.64 -3.94 9.21
C ARG A 188 -13.97 -4.70 9.24
N LEU A 189 -15.09 -3.99 9.30
CA LEU A 189 -16.42 -4.58 9.31
C LEU A 189 -16.63 -5.43 8.06
N PHE A 190 -16.32 -4.89 6.87
CA PHE A 190 -16.47 -5.61 5.62
C PHE A 190 -15.67 -6.93 5.61
N ALA A 191 -14.44 -6.93 6.11
CA ALA A 191 -13.63 -8.14 6.25
C ALA A 191 -14.26 -9.17 7.20
N VAL A 192 -14.85 -8.74 8.32
CA VAL A 192 -15.56 -9.64 9.26
C VAL A 192 -16.78 -10.27 8.59
N LEU A 193 -17.57 -9.48 7.85
CA LEU A 193 -18.78 -9.98 7.17
C LEU A 193 -18.43 -10.98 6.06
N GLU A 194 -17.37 -10.71 5.30
CA GLU A 194 -16.87 -11.64 4.28
C GLU A 194 -16.39 -12.95 4.91
N LYS A 195 -15.62 -12.86 6.00
CA LYS A 195 -15.15 -14.03 6.74
C LYS A 195 -16.30 -14.86 7.29
N ALA A 196 -17.35 -14.22 7.81
CA ALA A 196 -18.55 -14.90 8.27
C ALA A 196 -19.27 -15.63 7.13
N GLN A 197 -19.35 -15.02 5.93
CA GLN A 197 -19.89 -15.69 4.75
C GLN A 197 -19.05 -16.92 4.36
N GLU A 198 -17.73 -16.77 4.28
CA GLU A 198 -16.80 -17.86 3.95
C GLU A 198 -16.95 -19.04 4.92
N ASP A 199 -16.91 -18.78 6.22
CA ASP A 199 -16.96 -19.84 7.23
C ASP A 199 -18.34 -20.51 7.31
N ALA A 200 -19.43 -19.79 7.03
CA ALA A 200 -20.77 -20.38 6.98
C ALA A 200 -20.97 -21.32 5.78
N HIS A 201 -20.14 -21.24 4.74
CA HIS A 201 -20.26 -22.09 3.55
C HIS A 201 -19.25 -23.23 3.50
N LYS A 202 -18.22 -23.23 4.37
CA LYS A 202 -17.31 -24.36 4.48
C LYS A 202 -18.06 -25.67 4.77
N PRO A 203 -17.60 -26.81 4.19
CA PRO A 203 -16.42 -26.97 3.34
C PRO A 203 -16.65 -26.57 1.86
N ASN A 204 -17.86 -26.16 1.48
CA ASN A 204 -18.19 -25.84 0.10
C ASN A 204 -17.51 -24.54 -0.35
N LYS A 205 -17.00 -24.56 -1.58
CA LYS A 205 -16.45 -23.36 -2.21
C LYS A 205 -17.59 -22.41 -2.61
N LEU A 206 -17.46 -21.14 -2.23
CA LEU A 206 -18.36 -20.09 -2.69
C LEU A 206 -18.09 -19.77 -4.17
N ASN A 207 -19.17 -19.67 -4.96
CA ASN A 207 -19.08 -19.18 -6.34
C ASN A 207 -18.90 -17.67 -6.41
N ARG A 208 -19.38 -16.94 -5.41
CA ARG A 208 -19.31 -15.48 -5.33
C ARG A 208 -19.36 -15.01 -3.88
N THR A 209 -18.48 -14.10 -3.53
CA THR A 209 -18.41 -13.48 -2.20
C THR A 209 -19.12 -12.12 -2.17
N ILE A 210 -19.38 -11.60 -0.97
CA ILE A 210 -19.82 -10.22 -0.83
C ILE A 210 -18.77 -9.24 -1.34
N LYS A 211 -17.48 -9.59 -1.32
CA LYS A 211 -16.41 -8.79 -1.90
C LYS A 211 -16.55 -8.62 -3.40
N ASP A 212 -16.82 -9.71 -4.13
CA ASP A 212 -17.05 -9.69 -5.59
C ASP A 212 -18.31 -8.92 -6.01
N SER A 213 -19.21 -8.65 -5.07
CA SER A 213 -20.51 -8.03 -5.38
C SER A 213 -20.62 -6.60 -4.85
N TYR A 214 -20.02 -6.33 -3.69
CA TYR A 214 -20.29 -5.14 -2.91
C TYR A 214 -19.06 -4.34 -2.54
N TYR A 215 -17.83 -4.79 -2.81
CA TYR A 215 -16.63 -4.04 -2.39
C TYR A 215 -16.64 -2.60 -2.90
N SER A 216 -16.93 -2.41 -4.19
CA SER A 216 -16.91 -1.09 -4.82
C SER A 216 -17.97 -0.15 -4.25
N SER A 217 -19.15 -0.67 -3.94
CA SER A 217 -20.23 0.12 -3.36
C SER A 217 -20.01 0.34 -1.86
N ALA A 218 -19.49 -0.64 -1.13
CA ALA A 218 -19.20 -0.53 0.29
C ALA A 218 -18.04 0.42 0.59
N SER A 219 -17.01 0.46 -0.26
CA SER A 219 -15.91 1.42 -0.14
C SER A 219 -16.31 2.83 -0.54
N ALA A 220 -17.19 3.02 -1.54
CA ALA A 220 -17.59 4.35 -1.99
C ALA A 220 -18.81 4.95 -1.25
N ALA A 221 -19.81 4.13 -0.91
CA ALA A 221 -21.08 4.55 -0.32
C ALA A 221 -21.56 3.57 0.80
N PRO A 222 -20.87 3.52 1.95
CA PRO A 222 -21.19 2.61 3.04
C PRO A 222 -22.65 2.61 3.48
N GLY A 223 -23.27 3.79 3.58
CA GLY A 223 -24.64 3.96 4.07
C GLY A 223 -25.70 3.19 3.30
N VAL A 224 -25.48 2.93 2.01
CA VAL A 224 -26.42 2.19 1.16
C VAL A 224 -26.26 0.69 1.33
N VAL A 225 -25.04 0.21 1.59
CA VAL A 225 -24.69 -1.21 1.44
C VAL A 225 -24.62 -1.95 2.77
N PHE A 226 -24.06 -1.34 3.81
CA PHE A 226 -23.85 -2.01 5.10
C PHE A 226 -25.13 -2.48 5.80
N PRO A 227 -26.27 -1.73 5.78
CA PRO A 227 -27.51 -2.23 6.35
C PRO A 227 -27.95 -3.57 5.73
N HIS A 228 -27.78 -3.71 4.42
CA HIS A 228 -28.08 -4.96 3.71
C HIS A 228 -27.08 -6.08 4.05
N LEU A 229 -25.78 -5.78 4.05
CA LEU A 229 -24.74 -6.76 4.37
C LEU A 229 -24.85 -7.28 5.81
N LEU A 230 -25.20 -6.42 6.77
CA LEU A 230 -25.42 -6.83 8.16
C LEU A 230 -26.59 -7.80 8.27
N LYS A 231 -27.70 -7.54 7.57
CA LYS A 231 -28.84 -8.46 7.52
C LYS A 231 -28.46 -9.81 6.93
N LEU A 232 -27.68 -9.83 5.84
CA LEU A 232 -27.18 -11.08 5.24
C LEU A 232 -26.26 -11.85 6.19
N ALA A 233 -25.36 -11.15 6.88
CA ALA A 233 -24.41 -11.75 7.80
C ALA A 233 -25.10 -12.47 8.97
N GLN A 234 -26.25 -11.97 9.44
CA GLN A 234 -27.01 -12.66 10.50
C GLN A 234 -27.42 -14.08 10.11
N ASN A 235 -27.80 -14.31 8.85
CA ASN A 235 -28.11 -15.66 8.35
C ASN A 235 -26.87 -16.57 8.36
N HIS A 236 -25.71 -16.03 7.99
CA HIS A 236 -24.44 -16.77 8.02
C HIS A 236 -24.03 -17.10 9.46
N ILE A 237 -24.15 -16.15 10.38
CA ILE A 237 -23.83 -16.33 11.80
C ILE A 237 -24.76 -17.37 12.44
N GLN A 238 -26.06 -17.33 12.15
CA GLN A 238 -27.00 -18.35 12.61
C GLN A 238 -26.62 -19.75 12.11
N LYS A 239 -26.21 -19.87 10.84
CA LYS A 239 -25.72 -21.14 10.30
C LYS A 239 -24.46 -21.62 11.03
N ILE A 240 -23.48 -20.74 11.22
CA ILE A 240 -22.25 -21.04 11.99
C ILE A 240 -22.60 -21.53 13.40
N ARG A 241 -23.56 -20.89 14.08
CA ARG A 241 -23.96 -21.26 15.45
C ARG A 241 -24.53 -22.67 15.58
N LYS A 242 -25.10 -23.24 14.51
CA LYS A 242 -25.58 -24.63 14.55
C LYS A 242 -24.45 -25.64 14.75
N GLU A 243 -23.24 -25.31 14.30
CA GLU A 243 -22.07 -26.17 14.39
C GLU A 243 -21.08 -25.70 15.47
N LYS A 244 -20.90 -24.38 15.61
CA LYS A 244 -19.90 -23.73 16.47
C LYS A 244 -20.50 -22.50 17.13
N VAL A 245 -21.29 -22.72 18.18
CA VAL A 245 -22.01 -21.66 18.93
C VAL A 245 -21.05 -20.54 19.36
N GLU A 246 -19.96 -20.89 20.04
CA GLU A 246 -18.98 -19.91 20.56
C GLU A 246 -18.35 -19.07 19.46
N TYR A 247 -18.01 -19.69 18.31
CA TYR A 247 -17.44 -18.96 17.19
C TYR A 247 -18.44 -17.94 16.63
N GLY A 248 -19.70 -18.33 16.43
CA GLY A 248 -20.75 -17.42 15.99
C GLY A 248 -21.00 -16.26 16.97
N ILE A 249 -20.91 -16.49 18.29
CA ILE A 249 -20.96 -15.43 19.31
C ILE A 249 -19.76 -14.48 19.16
N SER A 250 -18.57 -15.02 18.93
CA SER A 250 -17.35 -14.21 18.75
C SER A 250 -17.41 -13.28 17.52
N VAL A 251 -18.07 -13.73 16.45
CA VAL A 251 -18.29 -12.92 15.23
C VAL A 251 -19.21 -11.74 15.53
N ASP A 252 -20.37 -11.98 16.17
CA ASP A 252 -21.29 -10.89 16.57
C ASP A 252 -20.61 -9.90 17.52
N LYS A 253 -19.83 -10.39 18.50
CA LYS A 253 -19.08 -9.54 19.42
C LYS A 253 -18.11 -8.63 18.66
N ARG A 254 -17.42 -9.14 17.63
CA ARG A 254 -16.50 -8.36 16.80
C ARG A 254 -17.22 -7.34 15.92
N ILE A 255 -18.40 -7.68 15.39
CA ILE A 255 -19.25 -6.71 14.68
C ILE A 255 -19.66 -5.58 15.64
N GLY A 256 -20.10 -5.92 16.85
CA GLY A 256 -20.44 -4.96 17.89
C GLY A 256 -19.28 -4.04 18.27
N GLU A 257 -18.08 -4.61 18.49
CA GLU A 257 -16.85 -3.87 18.77
C GLU A 257 -16.54 -2.84 17.68
N ILE A 258 -16.60 -3.23 16.40
CA ILE A 258 -16.27 -2.33 15.30
C ILE A 258 -17.31 -1.22 15.15
N LEU A 259 -18.58 -1.54 15.35
CA LEU A 259 -19.67 -0.56 15.31
C LEU A 259 -19.72 0.34 16.55
N GLN A 260 -19.04 -0.03 17.64
CA GLN A 260 -18.99 0.76 18.86
C GLN A 260 -18.29 2.10 18.61
N GLY A 261 -19.08 3.17 18.41
CA GLY A 261 -18.60 4.52 18.08
C GLY A 261 -18.88 4.95 16.63
N VAL A 262 -19.41 4.06 15.79
CA VAL A 262 -19.96 4.42 14.48
C VAL A 262 -21.40 4.88 14.67
N LYS A 263 -21.62 6.20 14.72
CA LYS A 263 -22.96 6.77 14.94
C LYS A 263 -23.88 6.62 13.74
N VAL A 264 -23.35 6.87 12.54
CA VAL A 264 -24.08 6.86 11.27
C VAL A 264 -23.15 6.29 10.20
N PHE A 265 -23.69 5.45 9.30
CA PHE A 265 -22.96 5.03 8.13
C PHE A 265 -22.85 6.19 7.13
N PRO A 266 -21.64 6.58 6.70
CA PRO A 266 -21.47 7.72 5.82
C PRO A 266 -22.09 7.44 4.44
N ALA A 267 -22.74 8.45 3.88
CA ALA A 267 -23.35 8.36 2.55
C ALA A 267 -22.28 8.13 1.47
N HIS A 268 -21.14 8.81 1.58
CA HIS A 268 -20.00 8.68 0.67
C HIS A 268 -18.69 8.77 1.42
N LEU A 269 -17.68 8.02 0.96
CA LEU A 269 -16.30 8.16 1.43
C LEU A 269 -15.45 8.90 0.38
N PRO A 270 -14.73 9.98 0.76
CA PRO A 270 -13.73 10.60 -0.10
C PRO A 270 -12.60 9.62 -0.43
N LEU A 271 -11.79 9.94 -1.44
CA LEU A 271 -10.75 9.03 -1.95
C LEU A 271 -9.78 8.53 -0.86
N GLU A 272 -9.40 9.39 0.08
CA GLU A 272 -8.50 9.02 1.18
C GLU A 272 -9.15 8.08 2.18
N ASP A 273 -10.43 8.30 2.48
CA ASP A 273 -11.22 7.40 3.30
C ASP A 273 -11.47 6.06 2.60
N GLN A 274 -11.62 6.04 1.27
CA GLN A 274 -11.63 4.79 0.50
C GLN A 274 -10.30 4.02 0.67
N GLY A 275 -9.18 4.75 0.74
CA GLY A 275 -7.88 4.18 1.11
C GLY A 275 -7.87 3.59 2.52
N LEU A 276 -8.34 4.34 3.51
CA LEU A 276 -8.45 3.87 4.90
C LEU A 276 -9.36 2.65 5.03
N PHE A 277 -10.46 2.60 4.27
CA PHE A 277 -11.32 1.43 4.15
C PHE A 277 -10.54 0.22 3.63
N SER A 278 -9.78 0.39 2.53
CA SER A 278 -8.95 -0.70 1.99
C SER A 278 -7.90 -1.20 2.99
N LEU A 279 -7.27 -0.30 3.77
CA LEU A 279 -6.31 -0.66 4.80
C LEU A 279 -6.96 -1.39 5.98
N GLY A 280 -8.12 -0.91 6.47
CA GLY A 280 -8.86 -1.58 7.54
C GLY A 280 -9.30 -2.99 7.14
N TYR A 281 -9.76 -3.15 5.91
CA TYR A 281 -10.07 -4.47 5.33
C TYR A 281 -8.82 -5.36 5.28
N TYR A 282 -7.70 -4.86 4.76
CA TYR A 282 -6.46 -5.63 4.62
C TYR A 282 -5.93 -6.08 5.98
N HIS A 283 -5.80 -5.17 6.93
CA HIS A 283 -5.34 -5.49 8.29
C HIS A 283 -6.24 -6.50 9.00
N GLN A 284 -7.56 -6.36 8.88
CA GLN A 284 -8.50 -7.29 9.51
C GLN A 284 -8.45 -8.69 8.89
N ARG A 285 -8.26 -8.79 7.57
CA ARG A 285 -8.04 -10.07 6.88
C ARG A 285 -6.74 -10.72 7.34
N SER A 286 -5.63 -9.98 7.39
CA SER A 286 -4.34 -10.52 7.84
C SER A 286 -4.40 -11.04 9.29
N ASP A 287 -5.16 -10.38 10.19
CA ASP A 287 -5.40 -10.86 11.57
C ASP A 287 -6.11 -12.24 11.62
N PHE A 288 -6.97 -12.54 10.65
CA PHE A 288 -7.65 -13.85 10.61
C PHE A 288 -6.70 -14.98 10.20
N TYR A 289 -5.80 -14.74 9.25
CA TYR A 289 -4.89 -15.76 8.74
C TYR A 289 -3.73 -16.05 9.68
N LYS A 290 -3.13 -15.01 10.31
CA LYS A 290 -2.10 -15.21 11.34
C LYS A 290 -2.54 -16.15 12.46
N LYS A 291 -3.81 -16.06 12.89
CA LYS A 291 -4.36 -16.96 13.92
C LYS A 291 -4.62 -18.38 13.46
N THR A 292 -4.68 -18.60 12.16
CA THR A 292 -4.89 -19.93 11.58
C THR A 292 -3.55 -20.66 11.52
N ASP A 293 -2.50 -20.00 11.05
CA ASP A 293 -1.13 -20.55 10.97
C ASP A 293 -0.63 -20.96 12.38
N SER A 294 -0.81 -20.11 13.39
CA SER A 294 -0.43 -20.45 14.78
C SER A 294 -1.24 -21.60 15.39
N LYS A 295 -2.46 -21.88 14.89
CA LYS A 295 -3.28 -23.01 15.37
C LYS A 295 -2.94 -24.31 14.67
N GLU A 296 -2.53 -24.26 13.40
CA GLU A 296 -2.08 -25.43 12.65
C GLU A 296 -0.72 -25.92 13.15
N GLU A 297 0.19 -25.00 13.51
CA GLU A 297 1.48 -25.34 14.17
C GLU A 297 1.27 -26.07 15.50
N LEU A 298 0.35 -25.61 16.36
CA LEU A 298 0.03 -26.23 17.65
C LEU A 298 -0.75 -27.56 17.55
N SER A 299 -1.26 -27.92 16.38
CA SER A 299 -1.95 -29.20 16.14
C SER A 299 -1.08 -30.27 15.49
N ASN A 300 0.13 -29.88 15.06
CA ASN A 300 1.11 -30.74 14.40
C ASN A 300 2.33 -31.05 15.31
N GLU A 301 2.30 -30.60 16.57
CA GLU A 301 3.18 -31.03 17.67
C GLU A 301 2.43 -31.96 18.63
#